data_AF-A0A967MZB6-F1
#
_entry.id   AF-A0A967MZB6-F1
#
_cell.length_a   1.000
_cell.length_b   1.000
_cell.length_c   1.000
_cell.angle_alpha   90.00
_cell.angle_beta   90.00
_cell.angle_gamma   90.00
#
_symmetry.space_group_name_H-M   'P 1'
#
loop_
_entity.id
_entity.type
_entity.pdbx_description
1 polymer ?
#
loop_
_entity_poly.entity_id
_entity_poly.type
_entity_poly.pdbx_seq_one_letter_code
_entity_poly.pdbx_strand_id
1 'polypeptide(L)' 'MALGEVDADRDAARLATGSGELDRVLGGGMVGGSAVLLGGDPGIGKSTLSLQLAA' A
#
# COMPACT_ATOMS: atom_id res chain seq x y z
N MET A 1 24.49 -4.34 -10.90
CA MET A 1 23.82 -3.88 -9.67
C MET A 1 23.68 -5.10 -8.78
N ALA A 2 24.45 -5.17 -7.69
CA ALA A 2 24.39 -6.29 -6.76
C ALA A 2 23.25 -6.03 -5.75
N LEU A 3 22.52 -7.07 -5.33
CA LEU A 3 21.38 -6.94 -4.40
C LEU A 3 21.77 -6.29 -3.06
N GLY A 4 23.05 -6.34 -2.66
CA GLY A 4 23.58 -5.73 -1.44
C GLY A 4 23.79 -4.21 -1.51
N GLU A 5 23.61 -3.57 -2.67
CA GLU A 5 23.69 -2.10 -2.81
C GLU A 5 22.32 -1.42 -2.65
N VAL A 6 21.24 -2.20 -2.49
CA VAL A 6 19.90 -1.67 -2.27
C VAL A 6 19.75 -1.32 -0.80
N ASP A 7 19.84 -0.03 -0.52
CA ASP A 7 19.53 0.55 0.79
C ASP A 7 18.05 0.30 1.13
N ALA A 8 17.79 -0.75 1.91
CA ALA A 8 16.46 -1.09 2.41
C ALA A 8 15.93 -0.07 3.43
N ASP A 9 16.82 0.80 3.93
CA ASP A 9 16.60 1.75 5.03
C ASP A 9 16.12 3.12 4.54
N ARG A 10 15.81 3.26 3.25
CA ARG A 10 14.95 4.36 2.82
C ARG A 10 13.53 4.04 3.27
N ASP A 11 13.26 4.31 4.54
CA ASP A 11 11.92 4.51 5.10
C ASP A 11 11.25 5.63 4.30
N ALA A 12 10.79 5.29 3.10
CA ALA A 12 10.02 6.18 2.26
C ALA A 12 8.80 6.55 3.08
N ALA A 13 8.64 7.85 3.34
CA ALA A 13 7.59 8.37 4.21
C ALA A 13 6.26 7.73 3.82
N ARG A 14 5.71 6.96 4.77
CA ARG A 14 4.46 6.23 4.55
C ARG A 14 3.28 7.18 4.70
N LEU A 15 2.37 7.06 3.76
CA LEU A 15 1.10 7.77 3.74
C LEU A 15 0.07 6.89 4.47
N ALA A 16 -0.48 7.40 5.57
CA ALA A 16 -1.60 6.76 6.25
C ALA A 16 -2.80 6.71 5.31
N THR A 17 -3.46 5.56 5.21
CA THR A 17 -4.60 5.38 4.30
C THR A 17 -5.94 5.78 4.94
N GLY A 18 -5.94 6.26 6.19
CA GLY A 18 -7.14 6.54 6.96
C GLY A 18 -7.86 5.29 7.49
N SER A 19 -7.35 4.09 7.19
CA SER A 19 -7.85 2.80 7.68
C SER A 19 -6.73 2.04 8.37
N GLY A 20 -6.79 1.95 9.70
CA GLY A 20 -5.74 1.30 10.49
C GLY A 20 -5.57 -0.19 10.18
N GLU A 21 -6.62 -0.87 9.69
CA GLU A 21 -6.50 -2.25 9.24
C GLU A 21 -5.72 -2.34 7.92
N LEU A 22 -6.03 -1.46 6.96
CA LEU A 22 -5.32 -1.43 5.70
C LEU A 22 -3.85 -0.99 5.89
N ASP A 23 -3.61 0.02 6.73
CA ASP A 23 -2.27 0.46 7.09
C ASP A 23 -1.47 -0.73 7.64
N ARG A 24 -2.05 -1.54 8.53
CA ARG A 24 -1.41 -2.76 9.07
C ARG A 24 -1.07 -3.76 7.97
N VAL A 25 -1.99 -4.02 7.04
CA VAL A 25 -1.77 -4.93 5.90
C VAL A 25 -0.65 -4.42 4.99
N LEU A 26 -0.53 -3.11 4.81
CA LEU A 26 0.50 -2.46 4.00
C LEU A 26 1.84 -2.26 4.74
N GLY A 27 1.93 -2.68 6.01
CA GLY A 27 3.14 -2.53 6.83
C GLY A 27 3.33 -1.11 7.40
N GLY A 28 2.25 -0.42 7.73
CA GLY A 28 2.23 0.92 8.32
C GLY A 28 1.80 2.05 7.36
N GLY A 29 1.12 1.72 6.25
CA GLY A 29 0.65 2.69 5.25
C GLY A 29 1.33 2.57 3.89
N MET A 30 0.91 3.40 2.93
CA MET A 30 1.36 3.34 1.53
C MET A 30 2.71 4.04 1.32
N VAL A 31 3.57 3.46 0.48
CA VAL A 31 4.83 4.09 0.09
C VAL A 31 4.60 5.02 -1.12
N GLY A 32 5.01 6.28 -1.03
CA GLY A 32 4.92 7.23 -2.15
C GLY A 32 5.66 6.72 -3.40
N GLY A 33 5.02 6.79 -4.57
CA GLY A 33 5.59 6.30 -5.83
C GLY A 33 5.55 4.78 -6.01
N SER A 34 4.96 4.04 -5.06
CA SER A 34 4.74 2.59 -5.20
C SER A 34 3.39 2.28 -5.88
N ALA A 35 3.23 1.03 -6.31
CA ALA A 35 1.96 0.49 -6.77
C ALA A 35 1.57 -0.72 -5.90
N VAL A 36 0.28 -0.85 -5.61
CA VAL A 36 -0.29 -1.96 -4.84
C VAL A 36 -1.31 -2.70 -5.70
N LEU A 37 -1.20 -4.02 -5.78
CA LEU A 37 -2.16 -4.88 -6.48
C LEU A 37 -3.28 -5.31 -5.52
N LEU A 38 -4.52 -4.96 -5.86
CA LEU A 38 -5.72 -5.41 -5.15
C LEU A 38 -6.35 -6.62 -5.87
N GLY A 39 -6.13 -7.81 -5.32
CA GLY A 39 -6.71 -9.07 -5.82
C GLY A 39 -8.02 -9.48 -5.13
N GLY A 40 -8.76 -10.41 -5.76
CA GLY A 40 -9.96 -11.03 -5.16
C GLY A 40 -11.08 -11.30 -6.17
N ASP A 41 -12.10 -12.05 -5.74
CA ASP A 41 -13.21 -12.50 -6.59
C ASP A 41 -14.06 -11.34 -7.16
N PRO A 42 -14.73 -11.52 -8.31
CA PRO A 42 -15.70 -10.56 -8.81
C PRO A 42 -16.77 -10.24 -7.75
N GLY A 43 -17.06 -8.95 -7.53
CA GLY A 43 -18.08 -8.52 -6.58
C GLY A 43 -17.65 -8.38 -5.12
N ILE A 44 -16.41 -8.71 -4.74
CA ILE A 44 -15.93 -8.62 -3.34
C ILE A 44 -15.72 -7.18 -2.81
N GLY A 45 -15.99 -6.16 -3.63
CA GLY A 45 -15.90 -4.75 -3.20
C GLY A 45 -14.54 -4.07 -3.43
N LYS A 46 -13.67 -4.60 -4.29
CA LYS A 46 -12.37 -3.97 -4.64
C LYS A 46 -12.49 -2.50 -5.05
N SER A 47 -13.39 -2.19 -5.99
CA SER A 47 -13.61 -0.81 -6.44
C SER A 47 -14.18 0.07 -5.33
N THR A 48 -15.03 -0.49 -4.46
CA THR A 48 -15.59 0.23 -3.31
C THR A 48 -14.48 0.61 -2.33
N LEU A 49 -13.58 -0.32 -2.00
CA LEU A 49 -12.42 -0.03 -1.16
C LEU A 49 -11.55 1.06 -1.79
N SER A 50 -11.25 0.95 -3.09
CA SER A 50 -10.45 1.97 -3.79
C SER A 50 -11.09 3.36 -3.76
N LEU A 51 -12.42 3.45 -3.88
CA LEU A 51 -13.14 4.72 -3.76
C LEU A 51 -13.08 5.30 -2.34
N GLN A 52 -13.18 4.46 -1.31
CA GLN A 52 -13.06 4.90 0.09
C GLN A 52 -11.67 5.44 0.42
N LEU A 53 -10.63 4.93 -0.23
CA LEU A 53 -9.24 5.39 -0.06
C LEU A 53 -8.92 6.68 -0.80
N ALA A 54 -9.68 6.97 -1.86
CA ALA A 54 -9.50 8.17 -2.67
C ALA A 54 -10.29 9.39 -2.15
N ALA A 55 -11.24 9.16 -1.24
CA ALA A 55 -12.06 10.19 -0.59
C ALA A 55 -11.33 10.84 0.58
#